data_AF-A0A2E3F5C2-F1
#
_entry.id   AF-A0A2E3F5C2-F1
#
_cell.length_a   1.000
_cell.length_b   1.000
_cell.length_c   1.000
_cell.angle_alpha   90.00
_cell.angle_beta   90.00
_cell.angle_gamma   90.00
#
_symmetry.space_group_name_H-M   'P 1'
#
loop_
_entity.id
_entity.type
_entity.pdbx_description
1 polymer ?
#
loop_
_entity_poly.entity_id
_entity_poly.type
_entity_poly.pdbx_seq_one_letter_code
_entity_poly.pdbx_strand_id
1 'polypeptide(L)'
;MKRITPSLILLLSIVFVSSIISCDSDDTLNTDESETSLANLESFAVLPGMNRVQIKGSIPARSSITEVQIKWSPNDGSVSIDIPQTSGNFEFTRTMENLTEDFYNFEVQTTDASGKTSPVLAGGTQVYGESYVDKIYNRTLVSKILSEEKLVVNYSKLNSDLGALGTEITYEDTDGMTQKVFIGATQTTVTLPEYKKGTDVNYRSLYKPSQAAIDTIYTASSSFQPIPFPVLQNAAVPFEATSSSGRWGTLAVWTSNEAVKNHGGYGGWDQKYNNIFNVESGWGAPAVTNGKIYQMVKADAGSYALEVKILYTNYSNADEGGTYFVITKGDGIPDVENLDTAPEVIAYQRVDKATLNYSVPFTLDEESDITVGFLTTQSDAGRYGQISSFTIVPGS
;
A
#
# COMPACT_ATOMS: atom_id res chain seq x y z
N MET A 1 43.84 -77.68 11.05
CA MET A 1 43.52 -76.53 10.17
C MET A 1 44.20 -75.28 10.70
N LYS A 2 44.45 -74.31 9.81
CA LYS A 2 45.33 -73.13 9.97
C LYS A 2 44.93 -72.15 11.11
N ARG A 3 45.95 -71.37 11.52
CA ARG A 3 46.05 -70.21 12.46
C ARG A 3 45.00 -69.10 12.20
N ILE A 4 44.72 -68.13 13.07
CA ILE A 4 45.56 -66.98 13.54
C ILE A 4 44.96 -66.31 14.82
N THR A 5 45.80 -65.50 15.48
CA THR A 5 46.09 -65.17 16.90
C THR A 5 45.47 -63.88 17.53
N PRO A 6 45.77 -63.55 18.83
CA PRO A 6 44.89 -62.82 19.78
C PRO A 6 45.50 -61.56 20.51
N SER A 7 44.80 -61.11 21.59
CA SER A 7 45.24 -60.40 22.83
C SER A 7 45.29 -58.85 22.84
N LEU A 8 45.02 -58.11 23.93
CA LEU A 8 45.54 -58.17 25.33
C LEU A 8 44.70 -57.31 26.35
N ILE A 9 45.08 -57.25 27.63
CA ILE A 9 44.33 -57.57 28.88
C ILE A 9 44.68 -56.61 30.06
N LEU A 10 43.68 -56.24 30.91
CA LEU A 10 43.62 -56.15 32.41
C LEU A 10 44.62 -55.25 33.23
N LEU A 11 44.46 -54.94 34.54
CA LEU A 11 43.45 -54.30 35.42
C LEU A 11 44.15 -54.08 36.81
N LEU A 12 44.02 -52.86 37.37
CA LEU A 12 43.97 -52.38 38.77
C LEU A 12 44.65 -53.10 39.99
N SER A 13 45.12 -52.25 40.95
CA SER A 13 45.19 -52.37 42.45
C SER A 13 46.61 -52.56 43.08
N ILE A 14 47.06 -51.98 44.23
CA ILE A 14 46.63 -50.94 45.22
C ILE A 14 47.77 -50.79 46.31
N VAL A 15 47.80 -49.64 47.04
CA VAL A 15 48.38 -49.35 48.40
C VAL A 15 49.83 -48.84 48.62
N PHE A 16 49.93 -47.52 48.89
CA PHE A 16 50.26 -46.81 50.17
C PHE A 16 51.56 -47.12 50.97
N VAL A 17 52.45 -46.12 51.14
CA VAL A 17 52.81 -45.36 52.39
C VAL A 17 54.17 -44.64 52.26
N SER A 18 54.18 -43.39 52.72
CA SER A 18 55.23 -42.37 52.88
C SER A 18 56.61 -42.80 53.39
N SER A 19 57.67 -42.07 52.99
CA SER A 19 58.49 -41.18 53.87
C SER A 19 59.86 -40.76 53.28
N ILE A 20 59.99 -39.45 53.01
CA ILE A 20 61.11 -38.46 53.18
C ILE A 20 62.46 -38.47 52.39
N ILE A 21 62.66 -37.33 51.69
CA ILE A 21 63.83 -36.38 51.58
C ILE A 21 65.04 -36.70 50.66
N SER A 22 65.16 -35.96 49.53
CA SER A 22 66.10 -34.83 49.33
C SER A 22 66.44 -34.62 47.84
N CYS A 23 66.20 -33.42 47.29
CA CYS A 23 67.16 -32.74 46.43
C CYS A 23 66.75 -31.28 46.21
N ASP A 24 67.77 -30.44 46.33
CA ASP A 24 67.85 -28.99 46.28
C ASP A 24 68.04 -28.54 44.81
N SER A 25 67.40 -27.45 44.39
CA SER A 25 67.94 -26.43 43.47
C SER A 25 66.85 -25.52 42.92
N ASP A 26 67.22 -24.24 42.84
CA ASP A 26 66.55 -23.11 42.19
C ASP A 26 65.65 -23.48 41.02
N ASP A 27 64.40 -23.02 41.08
CA ASP A 27 63.72 -22.49 39.91
C ASP A 27 63.16 -21.12 40.30
N THR A 28 63.88 -20.09 39.90
CA THR A 28 63.36 -18.73 39.79
C THR A 28 62.14 -18.78 38.88
N LEU A 29 60.95 -18.82 39.48
CA LEU A 29 59.74 -18.46 38.77
C LEU A 29 59.86 -16.98 38.45
N ASN A 30 60.15 -16.67 37.18
CA ASN A 30 59.74 -15.41 36.58
C ASN A 30 58.25 -15.26 36.86
N THR A 31 57.90 -14.50 37.90
CA THR A 31 56.62 -13.81 37.89
C THR A 31 56.74 -12.75 36.82
N ASP A 32 56.47 -13.13 35.58
CA ASP A 32 55.96 -12.16 34.62
C ASP A 32 54.75 -11.53 35.32
N GLU A 33 54.94 -10.30 35.81
CA GLU A 33 53.82 -9.48 36.26
C GLU A 33 52.86 -9.45 35.08
N SER A 34 51.73 -10.14 35.21
CA SER A 34 50.66 -10.05 34.24
C SER A 34 50.31 -8.57 34.12
N GLU A 35 50.71 -7.92 33.02
CA GLU A 35 50.28 -6.57 32.71
C GLU A 35 48.75 -6.58 32.66
N THR A 36 48.13 -6.15 33.74
CA THR A 36 46.67 -6.20 33.91
C THR A 36 46.03 -5.15 33.02
N SER A 37 45.67 -5.45 31.78
CA SER A 37 45.09 -4.48 30.83
C SER A 37 44.01 -3.58 31.46
N LEU A 38 43.93 -2.31 31.05
CA LEU A 38 42.89 -1.39 31.54
C LEU A 38 41.49 -1.93 31.23
N ALA A 39 40.51 -1.59 32.07
CA ALA A 39 39.12 -2.01 31.87
C ALA A 39 38.53 -1.39 30.58
N ASN A 40 37.67 -2.16 29.91
CA ASN A 40 36.91 -1.72 28.74
C ASN A 40 35.74 -0.80 29.10
N LEU A 41 35.06 -0.28 28.07
CA LEU A 41 33.74 0.35 28.21
C LEU A 41 32.73 -0.64 28.80
N GLU A 42 31.81 -0.14 29.61
CA GLU A 42 30.69 -0.92 30.16
C GLU A 42 29.63 -1.20 29.07
N SER A 43 29.44 -0.28 28.14
CA SER A 43 28.62 -0.49 26.94
C SER A 43 29.24 0.17 25.72
N PHE A 44 28.98 -0.41 24.55
CA PHE A 44 29.39 0.11 23.25
C PHE A 44 28.34 -0.27 22.20
N ALA A 45 27.79 0.72 21.52
CA ALA A 45 26.79 0.55 20.46
C ALA A 45 27.13 1.42 19.25
N VAL A 46 27.05 0.81 18.07
CA VAL A 46 27.33 1.46 16.78
C VAL A 46 26.04 1.46 15.97
N LEU A 47 25.38 2.62 15.91
CA LEU A 47 24.04 2.75 15.33
C LEU A 47 24.13 3.34 13.92
N PRO A 48 23.53 2.67 12.91
CA PRO A 48 23.63 3.13 11.54
C PRO A 48 22.74 4.33 11.26
N GLY A 49 23.15 5.16 10.29
CA GLY A 49 22.39 6.31 9.81
C GLY A 49 22.65 6.60 8.34
N MET A 50 22.06 7.68 7.85
CA MET A 50 22.24 8.16 6.48
C MET A 50 23.52 8.99 6.39
N ASN A 51 24.52 8.47 5.67
CA ASN A 51 25.87 9.04 5.55
C ASN A 51 26.55 9.32 6.89
N ARG A 52 26.15 8.60 7.94
CA ARG A 52 26.65 8.80 9.29
C ARG A 52 26.49 7.57 10.18
N VAL A 53 27.21 7.58 11.29
CA VAL A 53 27.08 6.59 12.38
C VAL A 53 27.01 7.31 13.71
N GLN A 54 26.11 6.86 14.59
CA GLN A 54 26.06 7.30 15.98
C GLN A 54 26.64 6.22 16.88
N ILE A 55 27.74 6.55 17.56
CA ILE A 55 28.38 5.68 18.55
C ILE A 55 27.94 6.12 19.94
N LYS A 56 27.52 5.15 20.75
CA LYS A 56 27.22 5.35 22.17
C LYS A 56 28.10 4.44 23.00
N GLY A 57 28.54 4.93 24.15
CA GLY A 57 29.23 4.10 25.12
C GLY A 57 29.09 4.61 26.53
N SER A 58 29.34 3.74 27.50
CA SER A 58 29.34 4.06 28.91
C SER A 58 30.64 3.62 29.59
N ILE A 59 31.07 4.42 30.55
CA ILE A 59 32.26 4.21 31.36
C ILE A 59 31.80 3.99 32.81
N PRO A 60 32.29 2.93 33.48
CA PRO A 60 31.90 2.64 34.86
C PRO A 60 32.40 3.73 35.81
N ALA A 61 31.65 3.97 36.87
CA ALA A 61 32.02 4.90 37.93
C ALA A 61 33.43 4.59 38.50
N ARG A 62 34.17 5.65 38.84
CA ARG A 62 35.52 5.57 39.44
C ARG A 62 36.56 4.86 38.54
N SER A 63 36.34 4.85 37.23
CA SER A 63 37.34 4.39 36.27
C SER A 63 38.52 5.36 36.19
N SER A 64 39.73 4.83 35.93
CA SER A 64 40.93 5.62 35.64
C SER A 64 41.05 6.05 34.17
N ILE A 65 40.06 5.70 33.33
CA ILE A 65 40.02 6.07 31.90
C ILE A 65 39.99 7.60 31.76
N THR A 66 40.87 8.14 30.91
CA THR A 66 40.95 9.56 30.58
C THR A 66 40.68 9.84 29.11
N GLU A 67 40.82 8.85 28.22
CA GLU A 67 40.58 9.00 26.79
C GLU A 67 39.89 7.75 26.24
N VAL A 68 38.98 7.96 25.27
CA VAL A 68 38.44 6.92 24.40
C VAL A 68 38.84 7.23 22.96
N GLN A 69 39.67 6.37 22.37
CA GLN A 69 40.04 6.46 20.95
C GLN A 69 39.14 5.54 20.13
N ILE A 70 38.56 6.09 19.06
CA ILE A 70 37.75 5.36 18.09
C ILE A 70 38.47 5.42 16.75
N LYS A 71 38.60 4.27 16.08
CA LYS A 71 39.15 4.10 14.74
C LYS A 71 38.13 3.41 13.84
N TRP A 72 38.16 3.66 12.54
CA TRP A 72 37.27 2.98 11.60
C TRP A 72 37.88 2.73 10.23
N SER A 73 37.50 1.61 9.63
CA SER A 73 37.79 1.23 8.24
C SER A 73 36.48 1.20 7.43
N PRO A 74 36.49 1.39 6.09
CA PRO A 74 37.66 1.37 5.18
C PRO A 74 38.46 2.70 5.05
N ASN A 75 37.97 3.82 5.56
CA ASN A 75 38.59 5.15 5.34
C ASN A 75 39.73 5.51 6.32
N ASP A 76 40.20 4.55 7.13
CA ASP A 76 41.25 4.71 8.16
C ASP A 76 41.11 5.96 9.04
N GLY A 77 39.88 6.32 9.39
CA GLY A 77 39.60 7.49 10.21
C GLY A 77 39.80 7.22 11.70
N SER A 78 40.04 8.28 12.47
CA SER A 78 40.14 8.19 13.93
C SER A 78 39.66 9.46 14.63
N VAL A 79 39.16 9.30 15.85
CA VAL A 79 38.84 10.40 16.75
C VAL A 79 39.12 9.99 18.20
N SER A 80 39.62 10.93 18.99
CA SER A 80 39.72 10.79 20.45
C SER A 80 38.63 11.59 21.14
N ILE A 81 38.14 11.06 22.26
CA ILE A 81 37.18 11.70 23.15
C ILE A 81 37.82 11.76 24.54
N ASP A 82 38.02 12.98 25.04
CA ASP A 82 38.49 13.20 26.40
C ASP A 82 37.40 12.87 27.41
N ILE A 83 37.76 12.09 28.43
CA ILE A 83 36.84 11.64 29.48
C ILE A 83 37.09 12.47 30.75
N PRO A 84 36.08 13.24 31.21
CA PRO A 84 36.20 13.98 32.45
C PRO A 84 36.25 13.02 33.65
N GLN A 85 37.01 13.40 34.68
CA GLN A 85 37.03 12.65 35.93
C GLN A 85 35.69 12.84 36.67
N THR A 86 34.85 11.80 36.68
CA THR A 86 33.55 11.80 37.35
C THR A 86 33.47 10.71 38.42
N SER A 87 32.75 11.00 39.51
CA SER A 87 32.53 10.02 40.59
C SER A 87 31.45 8.99 40.27
N GLY A 88 30.59 9.27 39.28
CA GLY A 88 29.55 8.37 38.76
C GLY A 88 29.87 7.88 37.35
N ASN A 89 29.00 7.01 36.82
CA ASN A 89 29.08 6.52 35.45
C ASN A 89 29.05 7.69 34.46
N PHE A 90 29.79 7.56 33.36
CA PHE A 90 29.85 8.56 32.31
C PHE A 90 29.36 7.94 30.99
N GLU A 91 28.38 8.57 30.35
CA GLU A 91 27.90 8.17 29.03
C GLU A 91 28.32 9.19 27.98
N PHE A 92 28.73 8.71 26.80
CA PHE A 92 29.04 9.57 25.68
C PHE A 92 28.26 9.15 24.44
N THR A 93 27.98 10.14 23.58
CA THR A 93 27.44 9.94 22.23
C THR A 93 28.31 10.70 21.25
N ARG A 94 28.78 10.02 20.21
CA ARG A 94 29.59 10.61 19.14
C ARG A 94 28.97 10.30 17.79
N THR A 95 28.69 11.32 17.00
CA THR A 95 28.27 11.15 15.60
C THR A 95 29.48 11.30 14.68
N MET A 96 29.65 10.34 13.78
CA MET A 96 30.59 10.40 12.67
C MET A 96 29.81 10.77 11.41
N GLU A 97 29.97 11.99 10.94
CA GLU A 97 29.25 12.54 9.78
C GLU A 97 30.04 12.35 8.47
N ASN A 98 29.36 12.55 7.33
CA ASN A 98 29.95 12.53 5.98
C ASN A 98 30.65 11.22 5.60
N LEU A 99 30.13 10.10 6.10
CA LEU A 99 30.59 8.77 5.70
C LEU A 99 29.94 8.37 4.37
N THR A 100 30.72 7.76 3.49
CA THR A 100 30.19 7.12 2.27
C THR A 100 29.35 5.91 2.63
N GLU A 101 28.41 5.54 1.77
CA GLU A 101 27.63 4.31 1.93
C GLU A 101 28.54 3.09 1.80
N ASP A 102 28.77 2.39 2.90
CA ASP A 102 29.55 1.15 2.95
C ASP A 102 29.31 0.44 4.30
N PHE A 103 29.88 -0.75 4.46
CA PHE A 103 29.99 -1.38 5.77
C PHE A 103 31.25 -0.90 6.49
N TYR A 104 31.08 -0.35 7.68
CA TYR A 104 32.18 0.16 8.50
C TYR A 104 32.39 -0.72 9.72
N ASN A 105 33.67 -0.96 10.04
CA ASN A 105 34.06 -1.53 11.32
C ASN A 105 34.63 -0.43 12.21
N PHE A 106 34.06 -0.23 13.38
CA PHE A 106 34.54 0.72 14.38
C PHE A 106 35.24 -0.03 15.50
N GLU A 107 36.48 0.35 15.77
CA GLU A 107 37.28 -0.13 16.88
C GLU A 107 37.40 0.94 17.94
N VAL A 108 37.23 0.58 19.20
CA VAL A 108 37.35 1.47 20.34
C VAL A 108 38.35 0.92 21.35
N GLN A 109 39.21 1.79 21.84
CA GLN A 109 40.21 1.50 22.86
C GLN A 109 40.22 2.63 23.88
N THR A 110 40.30 2.28 25.16
CA THR A 110 40.38 3.25 26.24
C THR A 110 41.81 3.37 26.75
N THR A 111 42.17 4.57 27.23
CA THR A 111 43.51 4.88 27.75
C THR A 111 43.39 5.63 29.07
N ASP A 112 44.26 5.32 30.04
CA ASP A 112 44.39 6.09 31.28
C ASP A 112 45.51 7.14 31.20
N ALA A 113 45.63 7.96 32.26
CA ALA A 113 46.65 9.01 32.33
C ALA A 113 48.11 8.50 32.29
N SER A 114 48.34 7.20 32.55
CA SER A 114 49.67 6.58 32.49
C SER A 114 50.02 6.05 31.10
N GLY A 115 49.07 6.10 30.15
CA GLY A 115 49.24 5.55 28.80
C GLY A 115 48.89 4.07 28.69
N LYS A 116 48.31 3.46 29.74
CA LYS A 116 47.89 2.06 29.72
C LYS A 116 46.56 1.92 28.98
N THR A 117 46.48 0.93 28.09
CA THR A 117 45.32 0.74 27.21
C THR A 117 44.47 -0.48 27.57
N SER A 118 43.19 -0.45 27.20
CA SER A 118 42.32 -1.62 27.23
C SER A 118 42.55 -2.54 26.02
N PRO A 119 42.02 -3.77 26.04
CA PRO A 119 41.79 -4.53 24.80
C PRO A 119 40.89 -3.74 23.84
N VAL A 120 41.00 -4.00 22.54
CA VAL A 120 40.12 -3.35 21.54
C VAL A 120 38.73 -3.98 21.56
N LEU A 121 37.69 -3.15 21.60
CA LEU A 121 36.32 -3.56 21.28
C LEU A 121 35.99 -3.14 19.85
N ALA A 122 35.23 -3.97 19.13
CA ALA A 122 34.83 -3.68 17.76
C ALA A 122 33.32 -3.79 17.56
N GLY A 123 32.78 -2.98 16.65
CA GLY A 123 31.37 -2.98 16.26
C GLY A 123 31.23 -2.58 14.80
N GLY A 124 30.59 -3.45 14.02
CA GLY A 124 30.33 -3.22 12.61
C GLY A 124 28.92 -2.69 12.35
N THR A 125 28.78 -1.78 11.39
CA THR A 125 27.47 -1.30 10.96
C THR A 125 27.44 -0.88 9.49
N GLN A 126 26.27 -0.97 8.87
CA GLN A 126 26.05 -0.44 7.54
C GLN A 126 25.80 1.07 7.61
N VAL A 127 26.58 1.86 6.88
CA VAL A 127 26.19 3.24 6.58
C VAL A 127 25.29 3.21 5.35
N TYR A 128 24.12 3.85 5.45
CA TYR A 128 23.18 3.96 4.33
C TYR A 128 23.45 5.26 3.56
N GLY A 129 23.13 5.29 2.28
CA GLY A 129 23.34 6.46 1.43
C GLY A 129 22.38 6.50 0.24
N GLU A 130 22.81 7.16 -0.82
CA GLU A 130 22.04 7.37 -2.05
C GLU A 130 21.57 6.06 -2.68
N SER A 131 22.38 4.99 -2.63
CA SER A 131 22.00 3.69 -3.21
C SER A 131 20.84 3.02 -2.46
N TYR A 132 20.64 3.34 -1.18
CA TYR A 132 19.45 2.95 -0.44
C TYR A 132 18.26 3.84 -0.80
N VAL A 133 18.47 5.15 -0.92
CA VAL A 133 17.43 6.12 -1.30
C VAL A 133 16.86 5.81 -2.69
N ASP A 134 17.70 5.39 -3.64
CA ASP A 134 17.28 5.02 -5.00
C ASP A 134 16.39 3.77 -5.06
N LYS A 135 16.38 2.95 -4.00
CA LYS A 135 15.59 1.71 -3.93
C LYS A 135 14.21 1.92 -3.32
N ILE A 136 14.00 3.00 -2.56
CA ILE A 136 12.72 3.28 -1.92
C ILE A 136 11.79 4.02 -2.88
N TYR A 137 10.49 3.79 -2.75
CA TYR A 137 9.49 4.34 -3.66
C TYR A 137 8.21 4.67 -2.92
N ASN A 138 7.40 5.56 -3.49
CA ASN A 138 6.09 5.83 -2.92
C ASN A 138 5.19 4.60 -3.03
N ARG A 139 4.52 4.29 -1.92
CA ARG A 139 3.49 3.27 -1.85
C ARG A 139 2.46 3.46 -2.96
N THR A 140 2.19 2.39 -3.70
CA THR A 140 1.28 2.42 -4.84
C THR A 140 -0.15 2.74 -4.37
N LEU A 141 -0.73 3.80 -4.93
CA LEU A 141 -2.15 4.12 -4.79
C LEU A 141 -2.96 3.12 -5.63
N VAL A 142 -3.92 2.45 -5.00
CA VAL A 142 -4.78 1.44 -5.65
C VAL A 142 -6.11 2.04 -6.06
N SER A 143 -6.78 2.78 -5.17
CA SER A 143 -8.02 3.47 -5.49
C SER A 143 -8.32 4.62 -4.55
N LYS A 144 -9.13 5.56 -5.03
CA LYS A 144 -9.61 6.73 -4.31
C LYS A 144 -11.13 6.80 -4.51
N ILE A 145 -11.90 6.60 -3.43
CA ILE A 145 -13.36 6.57 -3.48
C ILE A 145 -13.84 7.75 -2.65
N LEU A 146 -14.21 8.82 -3.33
CA LEU A 146 -14.83 9.99 -2.70
C LEU A 146 -16.35 9.82 -2.71
N SER A 147 -16.95 9.73 -1.53
CA SER A 147 -18.40 9.84 -1.34
C SER A 147 -18.78 11.25 -0.90
N GLU A 148 -20.06 11.48 -0.58
CA GLU A 148 -20.49 12.77 -0.02
C GLU A 148 -19.86 13.09 1.35
N GLU A 149 -19.62 12.07 2.17
CA GLU A 149 -19.22 12.23 3.58
C GLU A 149 -17.71 12.09 3.81
N LYS A 150 -17.02 11.30 2.98
CA LYS A 150 -15.64 10.90 3.25
C LYS A 150 -14.90 10.47 1.99
N LEU A 151 -13.57 10.51 2.10
CA LEU A 151 -12.67 9.91 1.12
C LEU A 151 -12.08 8.62 1.68
N VAL A 152 -12.24 7.51 0.95
CA VAL A 152 -11.56 6.25 1.25
C VAL A 152 -10.42 6.06 0.26
N VAL A 153 -9.21 5.89 0.77
CA VAL A 153 -8.00 5.69 -0.03
C VAL A 153 -7.46 4.30 0.23
N ASN A 154 -7.20 3.56 -0.85
CA ASN A 154 -6.59 2.24 -0.79
C ASN A 154 -5.18 2.27 -1.37
N TYR A 155 -4.25 1.63 -0.69
CA TYR A 155 -2.85 1.49 -1.06
C TYR A 155 -2.46 0.00 -1.13
N SER A 156 -1.44 -0.33 -1.93
CA SER A 156 -0.83 -1.67 -1.96
C SER A 156 -0.18 -2.00 -0.61
N LYS A 157 0.12 -3.26 -0.28
CA LYS A 157 0.97 -3.56 0.89
C LYS A 157 2.42 -3.16 0.60
N LEU A 158 3.10 -2.54 1.57
CA LEU A 158 4.56 -2.35 1.47
C LEU A 158 5.27 -3.60 1.99
N ASN A 159 6.31 -4.03 1.28
CA ASN A 159 7.19 -5.08 1.74
C ASN A 159 8.14 -4.52 2.81
N SER A 160 8.36 -5.28 3.89
CA SER A 160 9.30 -4.96 4.96
C SER A 160 10.77 -5.11 4.58
N ASP A 161 11.11 -5.68 3.41
CA ASP A 161 12.50 -5.95 3.00
C ASP A 161 13.40 -4.71 2.98
N LEU A 162 12.83 -3.54 2.63
CA LEU A 162 13.54 -2.25 2.67
C LEU A 162 13.29 -1.48 3.98
N GLY A 163 12.62 -2.08 4.96
CA GLY A 163 12.27 -1.45 6.23
C GLY A 163 11.10 -0.48 6.14
N ALA A 164 10.14 -0.71 5.23
CA ALA A 164 8.96 0.13 5.10
C ALA A 164 8.18 0.24 6.43
N LEU A 165 7.94 1.47 6.89
CA LEU A 165 7.14 1.76 8.09
C LEU A 165 5.67 1.99 7.74
N GLY A 166 5.41 2.71 6.65
CA GLY A 166 4.07 3.11 6.26
C GLY A 166 4.05 4.35 5.37
N THR A 167 2.91 5.04 5.37
CA THR A 167 2.66 6.22 4.54
C THR A 167 2.09 7.33 5.40
N GLU A 168 2.70 8.51 5.30
CA GLU A 168 2.16 9.76 5.83
C GLU A 168 1.33 10.42 4.73
N ILE A 169 0.13 10.88 5.09
CA ILE A 169 -0.86 11.48 4.20
C ILE A 169 -1.24 12.82 4.79
N THR A 170 -1.33 13.86 3.97
CA THR A 170 -1.82 15.18 4.36
C THR A 170 -2.89 15.66 3.41
N TYR A 171 -3.97 16.19 3.93
CA TYR A 171 -5.12 16.67 3.15
C TYR A 171 -5.76 17.88 3.85
N GLU A 172 -6.59 18.62 3.12
CA GLU A 172 -7.40 19.73 3.68
C GLU A 172 -8.80 19.21 4.03
N ASP A 173 -9.26 19.52 5.24
CA ASP A 173 -10.64 19.23 5.64
C ASP A 173 -11.63 20.33 5.23
N THR A 174 -12.92 20.10 5.43
CA THR A 174 -14.00 21.04 5.06
C THR A 174 -13.93 22.38 5.80
N ASP A 175 -13.24 22.44 6.94
CA ASP A 175 -12.99 23.67 7.70
C ASP A 175 -11.77 24.44 7.17
N GLY A 176 -11.05 23.87 6.20
CA GLY A 176 -9.85 24.44 5.59
C GLY A 176 -8.56 24.16 6.35
N MET A 177 -8.58 23.23 7.31
CA MET A 177 -7.43 22.88 8.13
C MET A 177 -6.66 21.72 7.50
N THR A 178 -5.32 21.79 7.58
CA THR A 178 -4.46 20.69 7.13
C THR A 178 -4.47 19.56 8.15
N GLN A 179 -4.97 18.40 7.74
CA GLN A 179 -4.95 17.17 8.49
C GLN A 179 -3.76 16.30 8.07
N LYS A 180 -3.21 15.54 9.03
CA LYS A 180 -2.13 14.58 8.81
C LYS A 180 -2.52 13.22 9.38
N VAL A 181 -2.40 12.19 8.55
CA VAL A 181 -2.73 10.80 8.90
C VAL A 181 -1.56 9.89 8.56
N PHE A 182 -1.31 8.89 9.40
CA PHE A 182 -0.32 7.85 9.14
C PHE A 182 -1.00 6.49 9.04
N ILE A 183 -0.68 5.73 8.00
CA ILE A 183 -1.13 4.35 7.81
C ILE A 183 0.08 3.42 7.79
N GLY A 184 0.05 2.37 8.61
CA GLY A 184 1.15 1.40 8.71
C GLY A 184 1.34 0.58 7.44
N ALA A 185 2.54 0.02 7.23
CA ALA A 185 2.91 -0.74 6.03
C ALA A 185 1.97 -1.92 5.71
N THR A 186 1.33 -2.53 6.71
CA THR A 186 0.41 -3.68 6.56
C THR A 186 -1.05 -3.29 6.34
N GLN A 187 -1.44 -2.07 6.75
CA GLN A 187 -2.79 -1.54 6.56
C GLN A 187 -2.92 -1.02 5.14
N THR A 188 -3.96 -1.43 4.41
CA THR A 188 -4.14 -1.09 2.98
C THR A 188 -5.18 -0.01 2.74
N THR A 189 -5.95 0.37 3.76
CA THR A 189 -7.09 1.28 3.62
C THR A 189 -7.06 2.34 4.70
N VAL A 190 -7.29 3.59 4.31
CA VAL A 190 -7.48 4.73 5.22
C VAL A 190 -8.74 5.48 4.83
N THR A 191 -9.47 5.97 5.83
CA THR A 191 -10.58 6.90 5.64
C THR A 191 -10.12 8.28 6.05
N LEU A 192 -10.26 9.25 5.15
CA LEU A 192 -10.01 10.67 5.39
C LEU A 192 -11.38 11.33 5.56
N PRO A 193 -11.84 11.56 6.81
CA PRO A 193 -13.11 12.21 7.07
C PRO A 193 -13.04 13.68 6.66
N GLU A 194 -14.20 14.24 6.32
CA GLU A 194 -14.37 15.69 6.07
C GLU A 194 -13.39 16.24 5.03
N TYR A 195 -12.93 15.42 4.08
CA TYR A 195 -12.03 15.87 3.03
C TYR A 195 -12.70 16.96 2.17
N LYS A 196 -12.00 18.09 1.98
CA LYS A 196 -12.47 19.19 1.15
C LYS A 196 -12.35 18.84 -0.33
N LYS A 197 -13.50 18.59 -0.95
CA LYS A 197 -13.61 18.26 -2.38
C LYS A 197 -12.85 19.25 -3.26
N GLY A 198 -12.09 18.73 -4.20
CA GLY A 198 -11.31 19.54 -5.14
C GLY A 198 -9.95 20.01 -4.60
N THR A 199 -9.48 19.52 -3.46
CA THR A 199 -8.12 19.80 -2.96
C THR A 199 -7.19 18.60 -3.15
N ASP A 200 -5.88 18.83 -3.19
CA ASP A 200 -4.93 17.73 -3.32
C ASP A 200 -4.76 16.96 -2.01
N VAL A 201 -4.70 15.64 -2.12
CA VAL A 201 -4.16 14.77 -1.07
C VAL A 201 -2.71 14.50 -1.38
N ASN A 202 -1.83 14.88 -0.45
CA ASN A 202 -0.39 14.64 -0.55
C ASN A 202 -0.01 13.42 0.28
N TYR A 203 0.95 12.65 -0.20
CA TYR A 203 1.43 11.48 0.53
C TYR A 203 2.90 11.19 0.25
N ARG A 204 3.56 10.59 1.23
CA ARG A 204 4.92 10.07 1.13
C ARG A 204 5.11 8.83 1.99
N SER A 205 6.01 7.96 1.58
CA SER A 205 6.30 6.70 2.27
C SER A 205 7.54 6.82 3.14
N LEU A 206 7.52 6.11 4.27
CA LEU A 206 8.53 6.19 5.31
C LEU A 206 9.23 4.84 5.42
N TYR A 207 10.55 4.87 5.52
CA TYR A 207 11.39 3.69 5.59
C TYR A 207 12.41 3.81 6.72
N LYS A 208 12.67 2.69 7.41
CA LYS A 208 13.70 2.54 8.42
C LYS A 208 14.63 1.38 8.01
N PRO A 209 15.80 1.66 7.42
CA PRO A 209 16.63 0.66 6.75
C PRO A 209 16.97 -0.57 7.62
N SER A 210 17.12 -0.37 8.93
CA SER A 210 17.25 -1.44 9.91
C SER A 210 16.61 -1.04 11.24
N GLN A 211 16.33 -2.01 12.11
CA GLN A 211 15.75 -1.72 13.42
C GLN A 211 16.62 -0.78 14.26
N ALA A 212 17.95 -0.91 14.16
CA ALA A 212 18.93 -0.10 14.87
C ALA A 212 19.18 1.28 14.23
N ALA A 213 18.71 1.51 13.00
CA ALA A 213 18.93 2.78 12.32
C ALA A 213 18.38 3.96 13.12
N ILE A 214 19.14 5.06 13.15
CA ILE A 214 18.74 6.29 13.84
C ILE A 214 17.85 7.18 12.97
N ASP A 215 17.88 6.96 11.66
CA ASP A 215 17.18 7.77 10.67
C ASP A 215 15.93 7.07 10.12
N THR A 216 14.88 7.87 9.91
CA THR A 216 13.74 7.50 9.07
C THR A 216 13.84 8.26 7.77
N ILE A 217 13.81 7.53 6.66
CA ILE A 217 13.96 8.07 5.32
C ILE A 217 12.59 8.26 4.70
N TYR A 218 12.38 9.41 4.08
CA TYR A 218 11.13 9.79 3.46
C TYR A 218 11.33 9.84 1.96
N THR A 219 10.38 9.29 1.21
CA THR A 219 10.33 9.50 -0.24
C THR A 219 9.94 10.95 -0.55
N ALA A 220 10.17 11.37 -1.80
CA ALA A 220 9.56 12.60 -2.31
C ALA A 220 8.04 12.54 -2.18
N SER A 221 7.40 13.69 -1.94
CA SER A 221 5.94 13.76 -1.87
C SER A 221 5.32 13.54 -3.24
N SER A 222 4.24 12.76 -3.29
CA SER A 222 3.34 12.67 -4.43
C SER A 222 1.97 13.20 -4.04
N SER A 223 1.16 13.58 -5.02
CA SER A 223 -0.20 14.05 -4.78
C SER A 223 -1.20 13.42 -5.75
N PHE A 224 -2.46 13.41 -5.34
CA PHE A 224 -3.59 13.13 -6.21
C PHE A 224 -4.77 13.99 -5.79
N GLN A 225 -5.63 14.31 -6.75
CA GLN A 225 -6.92 14.95 -6.48
C GLN A 225 -8.02 13.87 -6.56
N PRO A 226 -8.73 13.59 -5.46
CA PRO A 226 -9.89 12.72 -5.47
C PRO A 226 -11.04 13.31 -6.29
N ILE A 227 -11.58 12.49 -7.19
CA ILE A 227 -12.83 12.79 -7.91
C ILE A 227 -13.93 11.93 -7.26
N PRO A 228 -15.17 12.43 -7.17
CA PRO A 228 -16.30 11.60 -6.77
C PRO A 228 -16.33 10.30 -7.56
N PHE A 229 -16.54 9.19 -6.87
CA PHE A 229 -16.76 7.91 -7.55
C PHE A 229 -17.96 8.06 -8.50
N PRO A 230 -17.93 7.52 -9.74
CA PRO A 230 -19.04 7.67 -10.68
C PRO A 230 -20.29 7.01 -10.11
N VAL A 231 -21.28 7.82 -9.73
CA VAL A 231 -22.57 7.36 -9.21
C VAL A 231 -23.67 7.80 -10.16
N LEU A 232 -24.49 6.83 -10.58
CA LEU A 232 -25.68 7.12 -11.36
C LEU A 232 -26.78 7.67 -10.45
N GLN A 233 -27.43 8.74 -10.90
CA GLN A 233 -28.57 9.36 -10.23
C GLN A 233 -29.89 8.77 -10.73
N ASN A 234 -30.91 8.76 -9.87
CA ASN A 234 -32.22 8.19 -10.19
C ASN A 234 -32.07 6.78 -10.82
N ALA A 235 -31.23 5.95 -10.22
CA ALA A 235 -30.73 4.72 -10.83
C ALA A 235 -31.25 3.44 -10.16
N ALA A 236 -32.27 3.54 -9.31
CA ALA A 236 -32.92 2.40 -8.69
C ALA A 236 -34.40 2.69 -8.40
N VAL A 237 -35.22 1.66 -8.32
CA VAL A 237 -36.61 1.76 -7.87
C VAL A 237 -36.69 2.36 -6.46
N PRO A 238 -37.56 3.35 -6.19
CA PRO A 238 -38.45 4.01 -7.16
C PRO A 238 -37.69 5.02 -8.04
N PHE A 239 -37.89 4.91 -9.36
CA PHE A 239 -37.43 5.91 -10.30
C PHE A 239 -38.35 7.12 -10.31
N GLU A 240 -37.77 8.31 -10.42
CA GLU A 240 -38.48 9.57 -10.62
C GLU A 240 -38.74 9.82 -12.12
N ALA A 241 -39.87 10.45 -12.43
CA ALA A 241 -40.21 10.88 -13.78
C ALA A 241 -40.21 12.42 -13.86
N THR A 242 -39.67 12.98 -14.94
CA THR A 242 -39.82 14.41 -15.25
C THR A 242 -41.27 14.78 -15.55
N SER A 243 -41.99 13.85 -16.20
CA SER A 243 -43.40 13.97 -16.54
C SER A 243 -43.99 12.58 -16.79
N SER A 244 -45.28 12.43 -16.54
CA SER A 244 -46.01 11.18 -16.77
C SER A 244 -47.46 11.43 -17.15
N SER A 245 -48.06 10.46 -17.82
CA SER A 245 -49.48 10.39 -18.13
C SER A 245 -49.96 8.94 -18.00
N GLY A 246 -50.86 8.70 -17.05
CA GLY A 246 -51.28 7.35 -16.70
C GLY A 246 -50.10 6.48 -16.24
N ARG A 247 -49.92 5.31 -16.88
CA ARG A 247 -48.83 4.36 -16.56
C ARG A 247 -47.46 4.87 -16.98
N TRP A 248 -47.36 5.69 -18.03
CA TRP A 248 -46.11 5.96 -18.73
C TRP A 248 -45.54 7.32 -18.40
N GLY A 249 -44.21 7.42 -18.36
CA GLY A 249 -43.51 8.67 -18.08
C GLY A 249 -42.14 8.72 -18.75
N THR A 250 -41.46 9.86 -18.62
CA THR A 250 -40.07 10.04 -19.02
C THR A 250 -39.22 10.13 -17.77
N LEU A 251 -38.14 9.33 -17.68
CA LEU A 251 -37.24 9.32 -16.53
C LEU A 251 -36.67 10.71 -16.23
N ALA A 252 -36.60 11.08 -14.96
CA ALA A 252 -35.84 12.24 -14.50
C ALA A 252 -34.34 11.95 -14.53
N VAL A 253 -33.51 12.97 -14.78
CA VAL A 253 -32.03 12.92 -14.83
C VAL A 253 -31.43 12.10 -15.99
N TRP A 254 -32.14 11.10 -16.51
CA TRP A 254 -31.72 10.32 -17.69
C TRP A 254 -32.11 11.02 -18.99
N THR A 255 -31.20 11.02 -19.96
CA THR A 255 -31.49 11.46 -21.33
C THR A 255 -32.22 10.34 -22.06
N SER A 256 -33.45 10.60 -22.48
CA SER A 256 -34.27 9.67 -23.27
C SER A 256 -34.50 10.25 -24.67
N ASN A 257 -34.12 9.52 -25.71
CA ASN A 257 -34.38 9.97 -27.09
C ASN A 257 -35.85 9.79 -27.49
N GLU A 258 -36.25 10.32 -28.65
CA GLU A 258 -37.65 10.23 -29.10
C GLU A 258 -38.09 8.80 -29.39
N ALA A 259 -37.18 7.91 -29.79
CA ALA A 259 -37.51 6.53 -30.13
C ALA A 259 -38.06 5.72 -28.95
N VAL A 260 -37.60 5.98 -27.71
CA VAL A 260 -38.15 5.30 -26.53
C VAL A 260 -39.50 5.85 -26.08
N LYS A 261 -39.93 7.02 -26.58
CA LYS A 261 -41.18 7.68 -26.18
C LYS A 261 -42.40 7.17 -26.94
N ASN A 262 -42.50 5.85 -27.10
CA ASN A 262 -43.50 5.19 -27.95
C ASN A 262 -44.90 5.08 -27.31
N HIS A 263 -45.11 5.55 -26.07
CA HIS A 263 -46.41 5.57 -25.40
C HIS A 263 -46.99 6.99 -25.34
N GLY A 264 -47.32 7.55 -26.51
CA GLY A 264 -47.95 8.88 -26.59
C GLY A 264 -47.04 10.02 -26.16
N GLY A 265 -45.74 9.93 -26.49
CA GLY A 265 -44.72 10.91 -26.09
C GLY A 265 -44.03 10.59 -24.77
N TYR A 266 -44.34 9.44 -24.15
CA TYR A 266 -43.71 8.95 -22.93
C TYR A 266 -43.05 7.59 -23.14
N GLY A 267 -42.05 7.27 -22.31
CA GLY A 267 -41.38 5.98 -22.27
C GLY A 267 -40.08 6.04 -21.47
N GLY A 268 -39.58 4.87 -21.05
CA GLY A 268 -38.46 4.74 -20.13
C GLY A 268 -38.87 4.66 -18.66
N TRP A 269 -40.03 5.19 -18.28
CA TRP A 269 -40.59 5.09 -16.94
C TRP A 269 -41.99 4.47 -16.94
N ASP A 270 -42.27 3.61 -15.96
CA ASP A 270 -43.54 2.91 -15.78
C ASP A 270 -43.97 2.94 -14.31
N GLN A 271 -45.19 3.40 -14.04
CA GLN A 271 -45.76 3.48 -12.68
C GLN A 271 -45.81 2.12 -11.96
N LYS A 272 -45.83 1.02 -12.72
CA LYS A 272 -45.84 -0.33 -12.14
C LYS A 272 -44.57 -0.60 -11.32
N TYR A 273 -44.68 -1.58 -10.42
CA TYR A 273 -43.56 -2.07 -9.59
C TYR A 273 -42.84 -0.97 -8.83
N ASN A 274 -43.62 -0.02 -8.29
CA ASN A 274 -43.13 1.14 -7.55
C ASN A 274 -42.26 2.07 -8.41
N ASN A 275 -42.77 2.49 -9.57
CA ASN A 275 -42.10 3.41 -10.50
C ASN A 275 -40.80 2.82 -11.05
N ILE A 276 -40.91 1.89 -11.98
CA ILE A 276 -39.76 1.15 -12.53
C ILE A 276 -39.28 1.75 -13.86
N PHE A 277 -38.00 1.57 -14.16
CA PHE A 277 -37.47 1.76 -15.51
C PHE A 277 -38.12 0.71 -16.43
N ASN A 278 -38.72 1.12 -17.54
CA ASN A 278 -39.29 0.19 -18.52
C ASN A 278 -39.33 0.78 -19.93
N VAL A 279 -38.91 -0.01 -20.92
CA VAL A 279 -39.16 0.24 -22.34
C VAL A 279 -40.01 -0.91 -22.86
N GLU A 280 -41.24 -0.62 -23.29
CA GLU A 280 -42.22 -1.62 -23.73
C GLU A 280 -42.67 -1.31 -25.16
N SER A 281 -42.68 -2.31 -26.05
CA SER A 281 -43.24 -2.21 -27.41
C SER A 281 -44.25 -3.32 -27.65
N GLY A 282 -45.15 -3.13 -28.62
CA GLY A 282 -46.25 -4.03 -28.90
C GLY A 282 -47.46 -3.81 -27.99
N TRP A 283 -48.45 -4.70 -28.07
CA TRP A 283 -49.73 -4.58 -27.36
C TRP A 283 -50.43 -3.22 -27.53
N GLY A 284 -50.31 -2.64 -28.72
CA GLY A 284 -50.82 -1.30 -29.05
C GLY A 284 -49.77 -0.21 -29.08
N ALA A 285 -48.54 -0.46 -28.59
CA ALA A 285 -47.41 0.45 -28.72
C ALA A 285 -46.56 0.14 -29.96
N PRO A 286 -46.03 1.16 -30.66
CA PRO A 286 -45.12 0.99 -31.79
C PRO A 286 -43.83 0.24 -31.44
N ALA A 287 -43.19 -0.32 -32.47
CA ALA A 287 -41.80 -0.77 -32.41
C ALA A 287 -40.86 0.38 -32.03
N VAL A 288 -39.70 0.04 -31.46
CA VAL A 288 -38.65 0.99 -31.07
C VAL A 288 -37.40 0.68 -31.89
N THR A 289 -36.85 1.68 -32.58
CA THR A 289 -35.61 1.56 -33.35
C THR A 289 -34.58 2.53 -32.78
N ASN A 290 -33.43 2.01 -32.35
CA ASN A 290 -32.36 2.77 -31.69
C ASN A 290 -32.90 3.63 -30.53
N GLY A 291 -33.73 3.03 -29.69
CA GLY A 291 -34.20 3.61 -28.44
C GLY A 291 -33.07 3.72 -27.42
N LYS A 292 -32.82 4.92 -26.91
CA LYS A 292 -31.69 5.24 -26.04
C LYS A 292 -32.16 5.90 -24.75
N ILE A 293 -31.69 5.37 -23.62
CA ILE A 293 -31.82 6.00 -22.31
C ILE A 293 -30.45 5.94 -21.64
N TYR A 294 -29.84 7.07 -21.32
CA TYR A 294 -28.48 7.11 -20.81
C TYR A 294 -28.23 8.28 -19.85
N GLN A 295 -27.16 8.15 -19.07
CA GLN A 295 -26.66 9.19 -18.19
C GLN A 295 -25.14 9.28 -18.33
N MET A 296 -24.63 10.50 -18.31
CA MET A 296 -23.21 10.78 -18.31
C MET A 296 -22.71 10.97 -16.88
N VAL A 297 -21.56 10.37 -16.57
CA VAL A 297 -20.86 10.55 -15.30
C VAL A 297 -19.37 10.68 -15.57
N LYS A 298 -18.68 11.39 -14.68
CA LYS A 298 -17.22 11.50 -14.74
C LYS A 298 -16.57 10.38 -13.93
N ALA A 299 -15.56 9.74 -14.48
CA ALA A 299 -14.83 8.65 -13.84
C ALA A 299 -13.31 8.83 -14.00
N ASP A 300 -12.57 8.41 -12.98
CA ASP A 300 -11.11 8.35 -13.01
C ASP A 300 -10.60 7.14 -13.82
N ALA A 301 -9.28 7.12 -14.07
CA ALA A 301 -8.61 5.90 -14.48
C ALA A 301 -8.85 4.78 -13.45
N GLY A 302 -9.19 3.58 -13.93
CA GLY A 302 -9.47 2.44 -13.06
C GLY A 302 -10.30 1.37 -13.75
N SER A 303 -10.47 0.26 -13.04
CA SER A 303 -11.38 -0.81 -13.44
C SER A 303 -12.71 -0.66 -12.71
N TYR A 304 -13.80 -0.87 -13.44
CA TYR A 304 -15.17 -0.71 -12.98
C TYR A 304 -16.03 -1.86 -13.53
N ALA A 305 -17.24 -1.99 -13.00
CA ALA A 305 -18.30 -2.74 -13.64
C ALA A 305 -19.64 -2.00 -13.53
N LEU A 306 -20.44 -2.07 -14.58
CA LEU A 306 -21.85 -1.71 -14.51
C LEU A 306 -22.65 -2.95 -14.08
N GLU A 307 -23.25 -2.87 -12.90
CA GLU A 307 -24.24 -3.82 -12.43
C GLU A 307 -25.65 -3.37 -12.80
N VAL A 308 -26.42 -4.26 -13.45
CA VAL A 308 -27.83 -4.00 -13.76
C VAL A 308 -28.69 -5.13 -13.25
N LYS A 309 -29.74 -4.79 -12.50
CA LYS A 309 -30.72 -5.74 -11.98
C LYS A 309 -32.04 -5.56 -12.70
N ILE A 310 -32.52 -6.63 -13.32
CA ILE A 310 -33.78 -6.69 -14.04
C ILE A 310 -34.80 -7.43 -13.17
N LEU A 311 -35.97 -6.83 -12.96
CA LEU A 311 -37.07 -7.49 -12.27
C LEU A 311 -37.73 -8.52 -13.19
N TYR A 312 -38.13 -8.09 -14.38
CA TYR A 312 -38.74 -8.95 -15.40
C TYR A 312 -38.35 -8.46 -16.80
N THR A 313 -38.13 -9.39 -17.71
CA THR A 313 -37.96 -9.09 -19.13
C THR A 313 -38.35 -10.30 -19.97
N ASN A 314 -38.75 -10.06 -21.21
CA ASN A 314 -38.89 -11.09 -22.24
C ASN A 314 -37.97 -10.87 -23.45
N TYR A 315 -36.98 -9.97 -23.35
CA TYR A 315 -35.96 -9.78 -24.39
C TYR A 315 -35.23 -11.09 -24.66
N SER A 316 -34.83 -11.30 -25.91
CA SER A 316 -34.11 -12.51 -26.30
C SER A 316 -32.96 -12.19 -27.22
N ASN A 317 -31.90 -12.99 -27.14
CA ASN A 317 -30.81 -12.98 -28.12
C ASN A 317 -31.27 -13.30 -29.57
N ALA A 318 -32.49 -13.80 -29.76
CA ALA A 318 -33.08 -13.99 -31.09
C ALA A 318 -33.79 -12.74 -31.63
N ASP A 319 -34.02 -11.72 -30.81
CA ASP A 319 -34.71 -10.49 -31.25
C ASP A 319 -33.81 -9.69 -32.21
N GLU A 320 -34.32 -9.40 -33.40
CA GLU A 320 -33.63 -8.56 -34.38
C GLU A 320 -33.35 -7.15 -33.82
N GLY A 321 -32.15 -6.62 -34.05
CA GLY A 321 -31.66 -5.41 -33.38
C GLY A 321 -31.20 -5.74 -31.96
N GLY A 322 -32.12 -6.14 -31.09
CA GLY A 322 -31.84 -6.57 -29.72
C GLY A 322 -31.68 -5.41 -28.74
N THR A 323 -31.39 -5.77 -27.48
CA THR A 323 -31.31 -4.86 -26.34
C THR A 323 -29.95 -4.99 -25.65
N TYR A 324 -29.35 -3.87 -25.25
CA TYR A 324 -27.99 -3.81 -24.73
C TYR A 324 -27.87 -2.84 -23.56
N PHE A 325 -27.00 -3.19 -22.62
CA PHE A 325 -26.34 -2.22 -21.75
C PHE A 325 -25.06 -1.77 -22.43
N VAL A 326 -24.81 -0.46 -22.46
CA VAL A 326 -23.72 0.14 -23.23
C VAL A 326 -23.00 1.15 -22.36
N ILE A 327 -21.66 1.11 -22.43
CA ILE A 327 -20.77 2.08 -21.82
C ILE A 327 -19.88 2.65 -22.93
N THR A 328 -19.88 3.98 -23.05
CA THR A 328 -19.06 4.74 -24.01
C THR A 328 -18.22 5.80 -23.32
N LYS A 329 -17.14 6.25 -23.97
CA LYS A 329 -16.45 7.50 -23.64
C LYS A 329 -17.16 8.68 -24.29
N GLY A 330 -17.26 9.80 -23.57
CA GLY A 330 -17.90 11.02 -24.06
C GLY A 330 -19.43 10.98 -24.01
N ASP A 331 -20.06 11.79 -24.86
CA ASP A 331 -21.51 12.01 -24.84
C ASP A 331 -22.28 11.01 -25.70
N GLY A 332 -23.28 10.39 -25.09
CA GLY A 332 -24.25 9.54 -25.76
C GLY A 332 -23.79 8.11 -26.01
N ILE A 333 -24.70 7.32 -26.57
CA ILE A 333 -24.48 5.93 -26.98
C ILE A 333 -24.78 5.78 -28.47
N PRO A 334 -24.06 4.93 -29.21
CA PRO A 334 -24.25 4.76 -30.65
C PRO A 334 -25.57 4.04 -30.95
N ASP A 335 -25.87 3.93 -32.24
CA ASP A 335 -26.94 3.07 -32.74
C ASP A 335 -26.53 1.58 -32.70
N VAL A 336 -27.50 0.67 -32.71
CA VAL A 336 -27.27 -0.78 -32.53
C VAL A 336 -26.28 -1.34 -33.54
N GLU A 337 -26.39 -0.92 -34.80
CA GLU A 337 -25.52 -1.35 -35.90
C GLU A 337 -24.06 -0.89 -35.75
N ASN A 338 -23.81 0.10 -34.89
CA ASN A 338 -22.48 0.70 -34.70
C ASN A 338 -21.78 0.21 -33.43
N LEU A 339 -22.42 -0.62 -32.58
CA LEU A 339 -21.84 -1.08 -31.31
C LEU A 339 -20.46 -1.74 -31.45
N ASP A 340 -20.23 -2.46 -32.54
CA ASP A 340 -18.96 -3.15 -32.80
C ASP A 340 -17.88 -2.27 -33.46
N THR A 341 -18.24 -1.08 -33.94
CA THR A 341 -17.37 -0.25 -34.79
C THR A 341 -17.13 1.15 -34.24
N ALA A 342 -18.02 1.64 -33.39
CA ALA A 342 -17.93 2.95 -32.76
C ALA A 342 -16.75 2.98 -31.76
N PRO A 343 -15.69 3.79 -32.00
CA PRO A 343 -14.48 3.79 -31.19
C PRO A 343 -14.70 4.25 -29.75
N GLU A 344 -15.78 4.98 -29.48
CA GLU A 344 -16.18 5.41 -28.15
C GLU A 344 -16.74 4.27 -27.28
N VAL A 345 -17.17 3.14 -27.86
CA VAL A 345 -17.73 2.01 -27.10
C VAL A 345 -16.62 1.27 -26.37
N ILE A 346 -16.65 1.32 -25.03
CA ILE A 346 -15.66 0.65 -24.19
C ILE A 346 -16.14 -0.70 -23.65
N ALA A 347 -17.44 -0.86 -23.46
CA ALA A 347 -18.04 -2.14 -23.11
C ALA A 347 -19.53 -2.14 -23.44
N TYR A 348 -20.07 -3.30 -23.81
CA TYR A 348 -21.51 -3.49 -23.92
C TYR A 348 -21.88 -4.95 -23.65
N GLN A 349 -23.13 -5.20 -23.30
CA GLN A 349 -23.65 -6.54 -23.07
C GLN A 349 -25.09 -6.64 -23.56
N ARG A 350 -25.37 -7.65 -24.38
CA ARG A 350 -26.71 -7.95 -24.87
C ARG A 350 -27.57 -8.59 -23.78
N VAL A 351 -28.85 -8.21 -23.74
CA VAL A 351 -29.84 -8.63 -22.75
C VAL A 351 -30.65 -9.82 -23.26
N ASP A 352 -30.77 -10.85 -22.42
CA ASP A 352 -31.60 -12.03 -22.63
C ASP A 352 -32.42 -12.36 -21.37
N LYS A 353 -33.65 -12.83 -21.57
CA LYS A 353 -34.60 -13.26 -20.53
C LYS A 353 -34.06 -14.31 -19.56
N ALA A 354 -33.03 -15.08 -19.94
CA ALA A 354 -32.40 -16.03 -19.04
C ALA A 354 -31.53 -15.37 -17.95
N THR A 355 -31.19 -14.09 -18.11
CA THR A 355 -30.29 -13.37 -17.18
C THR A 355 -30.99 -12.13 -16.63
N LEU A 356 -31.08 -12.06 -15.30
CA LEU A 356 -31.70 -10.93 -14.59
C LEU A 356 -30.69 -10.06 -13.83
N ASN A 357 -29.44 -10.50 -13.69
CA ASN A 357 -28.38 -9.73 -13.06
C ASN A 357 -27.20 -9.70 -14.02
N TYR A 358 -26.80 -8.50 -14.43
CA TYR A 358 -25.68 -8.27 -15.33
C TYR A 358 -24.54 -7.61 -14.56
N SER A 359 -23.32 -7.96 -14.95
CA SER A 359 -22.09 -7.27 -14.58
C SER A 359 -21.30 -7.04 -15.86
N VAL A 360 -21.15 -5.78 -16.26
CA VAL A 360 -20.47 -5.39 -17.50
C VAL A 360 -19.16 -4.70 -17.12
N PRO A 361 -18.01 -5.41 -17.10
CA PRO A 361 -16.73 -4.84 -16.71
C PRO A 361 -16.23 -3.86 -17.77
N PHE A 362 -15.57 -2.78 -17.33
CA PHE A 362 -14.88 -1.82 -18.20
C PHE A 362 -13.67 -1.21 -17.48
N THR A 363 -12.71 -0.71 -18.26
CA THR A 363 -11.50 -0.07 -17.74
C THR A 363 -11.30 1.28 -18.41
N LEU A 364 -10.81 2.25 -17.64
CA LEU A 364 -10.40 3.57 -18.10
C LEU A 364 -8.92 3.76 -17.81
N ASP A 365 -8.16 4.19 -18.81
CA ASP A 365 -6.71 4.44 -18.66
C ASP A 365 -6.42 5.84 -18.11
N GLU A 366 -7.38 6.75 -18.24
CA GLU A 366 -7.31 8.14 -17.82
C GLU A 366 -8.69 8.61 -17.33
N GLU A 367 -8.71 9.78 -16.68
CA GLU A 367 -9.97 10.45 -16.36
C GLU A 367 -10.79 10.67 -17.64
N SER A 368 -12.07 10.30 -17.61
CA SER A 368 -12.96 10.42 -18.77
C SER A 368 -14.38 10.72 -18.33
N ASP A 369 -15.08 11.54 -19.11
CA ASP A 369 -16.54 11.51 -19.11
C ASP A 369 -16.98 10.22 -19.80
N ILE A 370 -17.85 9.46 -19.14
CA ILE A 370 -18.43 8.22 -19.68
C ILE A 370 -19.94 8.33 -19.74
N THR A 371 -20.54 7.72 -20.74
CA THR A 371 -21.99 7.54 -20.83
C THR A 371 -22.34 6.10 -20.59
N VAL A 372 -23.28 5.86 -19.65
CA VAL A 372 -23.82 4.56 -19.33
C VAL A 372 -25.29 4.54 -19.70
N GLY A 373 -25.75 3.50 -20.42
CA GLY A 373 -27.13 3.48 -20.87
C GLY A 373 -27.68 2.14 -21.30
N PHE A 374 -28.97 2.21 -21.65
CA PHE A 374 -29.79 1.19 -22.24
C PHE A 374 -30.06 1.54 -23.70
N LEU A 375 -29.75 0.60 -24.61
CA LEU A 375 -29.98 0.72 -26.04
C LEU A 375 -30.88 -0.43 -26.50
N THR A 376 -31.93 -0.15 -27.27
CA THR A 376 -32.81 -1.20 -27.82
C THR A 376 -33.26 -0.90 -29.24
N THR A 377 -33.29 -1.94 -30.06
CA THR A 377 -34.12 -2.02 -31.26
C THR A 377 -35.01 -3.26 -31.11
N GLN A 378 -36.32 -3.04 -30.96
CA GLN A 378 -37.31 -4.09 -30.69
C GLN A 378 -38.57 -3.90 -31.56
N SER A 379 -39.08 -5.00 -32.09
CA SER A 379 -40.32 -5.03 -32.88
C SER A 379 -41.55 -4.72 -32.02
N ASP A 380 -42.71 -4.62 -32.65
CA ASP A 380 -44.02 -4.49 -32.00
C ASP A 380 -44.61 -5.84 -31.54
N ALA A 381 -43.81 -6.91 -31.52
CA ALA A 381 -44.22 -8.26 -31.15
C ALA A 381 -44.39 -8.48 -29.63
N GLY A 382 -44.47 -7.41 -28.84
CA GLY A 382 -44.58 -7.48 -27.39
C GLY A 382 -43.22 -7.72 -26.73
N ARG A 383 -42.50 -6.64 -26.40
CA ARG A 383 -41.20 -6.70 -25.71
C ARG A 383 -41.15 -5.72 -24.56
N TYR A 384 -40.53 -6.12 -23.45
CA TYR A 384 -40.38 -5.27 -22.27
C TYR A 384 -39.12 -5.61 -21.47
N GLY A 385 -38.64 -4.62 -20.71
CA GLY A 385 -37.54 -4.78 -19.77
C GLY A 385 -37.71 -3.87 -18.57
N GLN A 386 -38.13 -4.46 -17.46
CA GLN A 386 -38.40 -3.77 -16.20
C GLN A 386 -37.15 -3.84 -15.33
N ILE A 387 -36.39 -2.74 -15.30
CA ILE A 387 -35.07 -2.68 -14.66
C ILE A 387 -35.22 -2.09 -13.27
N SER A 388 -34.75 -2.81 -12.26
CA SER A 388 -34.80 -2.40 -10.85
C SER A 388 -33.68 -1.45 -10.46
N SER A 389 -32.48 -1.62 -11.02
CA SER A 389 -31.34 -0.74 -10.70
C SER A 389 -30.21 -0.79 -11.71
N PHE A 390 -29.48 0.31 -11.83
CA PHE A 390 -28.17 0.45 -12.43
C PHE A 390 -27.17 0.91 -11.35
N THR A 391 -26.00 0.31 -11.28
CA THR A 391 -24.97 0.70 -10.30
C THR A 391 -23.59 0.51 -10.90
N ILE A 392 -22.76 1.54 -10.82
CA ILE A 392 -21.33 1.38 -11.12
C ILE A 392 -20.64 0.92 -9.84
N VAL A 393 -19.82 -0.11 -9.93
CA VAL A 393 -19.04 -0.65 -8.82
C VAL A 393 -17.55 -0.69 -9.18
N PRO A 394 -16.63 -0.68 -8.19
CA PRO A 394 -15.22 -0.94 -8.45
C PRO A 394 -15.04 -2.30 -9.14
N GLY A 395 -14.20 -2.36 -10.17
CA GLY A 395 -13.86 -3.59 -10.86
C GLY A 395 -12.98 -4.49 -9.99
N SER A 396 -13.16 -5.81 -10.13
CA SER A 396 -12.39 -6.84 -9.44
C SER A 396 -11.06 -7.14 -10.10
#